data_AF-A0A832N5S9-F1
#
_entry.id   AF-A0A832N5S9-F1
#
_cell.length_a   1.000
_cell.length_b   1.000
_cell.length_c   1.000
_cell.angle_alpha   90.00
_cell.angle_beta   90.00
_cell.angle_gamma   90.00
#
_symmetry.space_group_name_H-M   'P 1'
#
loop_
_entity.id
_entity.type
_entity.pdbx_description
1 polymer ?
#
loop_
_entity_poly.entity_id
_entity_poly.type
_entity_poly.pdbx_seq_one_letter_code
_entity_poly.pdbx_strand_id
1 'polypeptide(L)'
;MHKIFALVLRRMRAPLIVLISAYAISILGLVLIPGVDDQGNPWNMSFFHAFYFVSYMATTIGFGEIPFEFTNGQRLWTTIAMYLTV
;
A
#
# COMPACT_ATOMS: atom_id res chain seq x y z
N MET A 1 20.56 26.72 14.95
CA MET A 1 20.10 25.89 13.81
C MET A 1 20.14 24.38 14.06
N HIS A 2 21.26 23.79 14.49
CA HIS A 2 21.37 22.33 14.74
C HIS A 2 20.31 21.74 15.71
N LYS A 3 19.95 22.46 16.79
CA LYS A 3 18.93 22.01 17.76
C LYS A 3 17.51 21.96 17.19
N ILE A 4 17.16 22.86 16.26
CA ILE A 4 15.82 22.94 15.66
C ILE A 4 15.62 21.76 14.71
N PHE A 5 16.63 21.44 13.89
CA PHE A 5 16.60 20.29 12.98
C PHE A 5 16.40 18.96 13.72
N ALA A 6 17.15 18.73 14.81
CA ALA A 6 16.99 17.53 15.64
C ALA A 6 15.61 17.46 16.32
N LEU A 7 15.05 18.59 16.73
CA LEU A 7 13.70 18.67 17.33
C LEU A 7 12.62 18.31 16.30
N VAL A 8 12.72 18.84 15.08
CA VAL A 8 11.82 18.53 13.96
C VAL A 8 11.89 17.04 13.62
N LEU A 9 13.09 16.48 13.45
CA LEU A 9 13.28 15.04 13.21
C LEU A 9 12.64 14.17 14.29
N ARG A 10 12.80 14.55 15.57
CA ARG A 10 12.20 13.81 16.69
C ARG A 10 10.66 13.85 16.66
N ARG A 11 10.09 14.99 16.26
CA ARG A 11 8.63 15.16 16.11
C ARG A 11 8.09 14.41 14.89
N MET A 12 8.87 14.30 13.82
CA MET A 12 8.52 13.55 12.61
C MET A 12 8.56 12.03 12.80
N ARG A 13 9.15 11.51 13.88
CA ARG A 13 9.19 10.04 14.11
C ARG A 13 7.81 9.42 14.17
N ALA A 14 6.89 9.99 14.94
CA ALA A 14 5.54 9.48 15.07
C ALA A 14 4.79 9.45 13.72
N PRO A 15 4.69 10.56 12.95
CA PRO A 15 4.01 10.53 11.66
C PRO A 15 4.71 9.62 10.64
N LEU A 16 6.04 9.55 10.64
CA LEU A 16 6.77 8.63 9.75
C LEU A 16 6.48 7.16 10.11
N ILE A 17 6.43 6.81 11.39
CA ILE A 17 6.09 5.45 11.83
C ILE A 17 4.66 5.09 11.43
N VAL A 18 3.71 6.00 11.61
CA VAL A 18 2.30 5.79 11.19
C VAL A 18 2.23 5.55 9.68
N LEU A 19 2.89 6.40 8.88
CA LEU A 19 2.94 6.26 7.43
C LEU A 19 3.54 4.92 6.99
N ILE A 20 4.71 4.56 7.54
CA ILE A 20 5.38 3.30 7.23
C ILE A 20 4.51 2.10 7.61
N SER A 21 3.84 2.17 8.77
CA SER A 21 2.97 1.10 9.25
C SER A 21 1.72 0.94 8.37
N ALA A 22 1.09 2.04 7.98
CA ALA A 22 -0.06 2.05 7.06
C ALA A 22 0.30 1.41 5.71
N TYR A 23 1.45 1.77 5.14
CA TYR A 23 1.95 1.17 3.91
C TYR A 23 2.26 -0.32 4.09
N ALA A 24 2.96 -0.69 5.17
CA ALA A 24 3.31 -2.07 5.44
C ALA A 24 2.07 -2.97 5.55
N ILE A 25 1.05 -2.55 6.31
CA ILE A 25 -0.22 -3.26 6.44
C ILE A 25 -0.92 -3.40 5.09
N SER A 26 -1.02 -2.29 4.34
CA SER A 26 -1.70 -2.26 3.03
C SER A 26 -1.06 -3.24 2.05
N ILE A 27 0.28 -3.23 1.96
CA ILE A 27 1.07 -4.12 1.09
C ILE A 27 0.92 -5.56 1.55
N LEU A 28 1.01 -5.84 2.86
CA LEU A 28 0.91 -7.20 3.39
C LEU A 28 -0.43 -7.86 3.03
N GLY A 29 -1.54 -7.15 3.18
CA GLY A 29 -2.83 -7.76 2.82
C GLY A 29 -2.96 -8.03 1.32
N LEU A 30 -2.43 -7.17 0.45
CA LEU A 30 -2.44 -7.43 -1.01
C LEU A 30 -1.56 -8.62 -1.41
N VAL A 31 -0.44 -8.83 -0.72
CA VAL A 31 0.45 -9.98 -0.97
C VAL A 31 -0.16 -11.29 -0.46
N LEU A 32 -0.94 -11.25 0.62
CA LEU A 32 -1.54 -12.44 1.23
C LEU A 32 -2.87 -12.86 0.59
N ILE A 33 -3.64 -11.92 0.03
CA ILE A 33 -4.91 -12.24 -0.63
C ILE A 33 -4.62 -12.75 -2.04
N PRO A 34 -5.03 -13.98 -2.38
CA PRO A 34 -4.80 -14.52 -3.71
C PRO A 34 -5.63 -13.75 -4.75
N GLY A 35 -4.95 -13.39 -5.82
CA GLY A 35 -5.53 -12.91 -7.07
C GLY A 35 -5.71 -14.05 -8.07
N VAL A 36 -6.07 -13.66 -9.29
CA VAL A 36 -6.25 -14.56 -10.44
C VAL A 36 -5.56 -13.94 -11.64
N ASP A 37 -4.82 -14.73 -12.41
CA ASP A 37 -4.21 -14.28 -13.67
C ASP A 37 -5.21 -14.35 -14.85
N ASP A 38 -4.79 -13.88 -16.03
CA ASP A 38 -5.62 -13.88 -17.25
C ASP A 38 -6.05 -15.29 -17.72
N GLN A 39 -5.44 -16.35 -17.20
CA GLN A 39 -5.74 -17.74 -17.52
C GLN A 39 -6.61 -18.41 -16.46
N GLY A 40 -7.01 -17.69 -15.40
CA GLY A 40 -7.81 -18.21 -14.31
C GLY A 40 -7.00 -18.93 -13.23
N ASN A 41 -5.67 -18.90 -13.28
CA ASN A 41 -4.83 -19.54 -12.28
C ASN A 41 -4.67 -18.64 -11.04
N PRO A 42 -4.52 -19.24 -9.84
CA PRO A 42 -4.19 -18.47 -8.64
C PRO A 42 -2.88 -17.70 -8.81
N TRP A 43 -2.94 -16.39 -8.60
CA TRP A 43 -1.78 -15.51 -8.67
C TRP A 43 -1.60 -14.80 -7.33
N ASN A 44 -0.38 -14.82 -6.79
CA ASN A 44 -0.05 -14.05 -5.59
C ASN A 44 0.75 -12.82 -5.97
N MET A 45 0.29 -11.66 -5.50
CA MET A 45 0.96 -10.40 -5.76
C MET A 45 2.33 -10.40 -5.09
N SER A 46 3.38 -10.06 -5.85
CA SER A 46 4.70 -9.87 -5.24
C SER A 46 4.74 -8.57 -4.43
N PHE A 47 5.63 -8.49 -3.43
CA PHE A 47 5.85 -7.25 -2.68
C PHE A 47 6.14 -6.04 -3.57
N PHE A 48 6.83 -6.23 -4.70
CA PHE A 48 7.13 -5.16 -5.64
C PHE A 48 5.88 -4.63 -6.35
N HIS A 49 4.97 -5.52 -6.80
CA HIS A 49 3.70 -5.11 -7.40
C HIS A 49 2.80 -4.43 -6.37
N ALA A 50 2.69 -4.99 -5.17
CA ALA A 50 1.89 -4.41 -4.09
C ALA A 50 2.43 -3.03 -3.66
N PHE A 51 3.75 -2.89 -3.52
CA PHE A 51 4.38 -1.60 -3.21
C PHE A 51 4.13 -0.57 -4.31
N TYR A 52 4.27 -0.97 -5.58
CA TYR A 52 4.00 -0.11 -6.72
C TYR A 52 2.53 0.34 -6.76
N PHE A 53 1.59 -0.60 -6.62
CA PHE A 53 0.16 -0.34 -6.54
C PHE A 53 -0.20 0.65 -5.43
N VAL A 54 0.23 0.36 -4.20
CA VAL A 54 -0.08 1.19 -3.03
C VAL A 54 0.51 2.59 -3.20
N SER A 55 1.67 2.74 -3.85
CA SER A 55 2.31 4.04 -4.04
C SER A 55 1.48 5.02 -4.88
N TYR A 56 0.89 4.58 -6.00
CA TYR A 56 0.04 5.45 -6.82
C TYR A 56 -1.41 5.52 -6.32
N MET A 57 -1.87 4.50 -5.59
CA MET A 57 -3.21 4.49 -4.98
C MET A 57 -3.28 5.45 -3.78
N ALA A 58 -2.33 5.37 -2.86
CA ALA A 58 -2.28 6.22 -1.65
C ALA A 58 -2.10 7.72 -1.98
N THR A 59 -1.45 8.02 -3.10
CA THR A 59 -1.26 9.40 -3.59
C THR A 59 -2.41 9.87 -4.49
N THR A 60 -3.49 9.11 -4.59
CA THR A 60 -4.70 9.41 -5.38
C THR A 60 -4.46 9.56 -6.89
N ILE A 61 -3.36 8.98 -7.42
CA ILE A 61 -3.06 8.96 -8.87
C ILE A 61 -3.97 7.95 -9.58
N GLY A 62 -4.07 6.73 -9.05
CA GLY A 62 -5.05 5.72 -9.48
C GLY A 62 -4.91 5.21 -10.93
N PHE A 63 -3.85 4.47 -11.26
CA PHE A 63 -3.69 3.84 -12.59
C PHE A 63 -4.61 2.63 -12.85
N GLY A 64 -5.44 2.23 -11.89
CA GLY A 64 -6.30 1.05 -11.96
C GLY A 64 -5.67 -0.20 -11.35
N GLU A 65 -6.23 -1.36 -11.68
CA GLU A 65 -5.84 -2.69 -11.19
C GLU A 65 -4.82 -3.29 -12.18
N ILE A 66 -3.55 -3.36 -11.77
CA ILE A 66 -2.46 -3.92 -12.58
C ILE A 66 -1.61 -4.87 -11.72
N PRO A 67 -1.05 -5.95 -12.30
CA PRO A 67 -1.09 -6.33 -13.72
C PRO A 67 -2.39 -7.03 -14.16
N PHE A 68 -3.20 -7.51 -13.22
CA PHE A 68 -4.44 -8.24 -13.47
C PHE A 68 -5.60 -7.59 -12.71
N GLU A 69 -6.83 -7.90 -13.12
CA GLU A 69 -8.03 -7.49 -12.39
C GLU A 69 -8.04 -8.07 -10.98
N PHE A 70 -8.44 -7.25 -10.01
CA PHE A 70 -8.46 -7.64 -8.62
C PHE A 70 -9.69 -8.50 -8.32
N THR A 71 -9.49 -9.55 -7.54
CA THR A 71 -10.60 -10.33 -6.98
C THR A 71 -11.41 -9.49 -6.00
N ASN A 72 -12.63 -9.92 -5.68
CA ASN A 72 -13.45 -9.22 -4.68
C ASN A 72 -12.75 -9.07 -3.32
N GLY A 73 -11.92 -10.05 -2.94
CA GLY A 73 -11.10 -9.97 -1.73
C GLY A 73 -10.04 -8.86 -1.82
N GLN A 74 -9.33 -8.79 -2.94
CA GLN A 74 -8.33 -7.75 -3.18
C GLN A 74 -8.96 -6.35 -3.26
N ARG A 75 -10.16 -6.22 -3.87
CA ARG A 75 -10.91 -4.96 -3.91
C ARG A 75 -11.37 -4.50 -2.53
N LEU A 76 -11.94 -5.40 -1.72
CA LEU A 76 -12.33 -5.09 -0.34
C LEU A 76 -11.13 -4.59 0.47
N TRP A 77 -10.00 -5.27 0.36
CA TRP A 77 -8.77 -4.86 1.06
C TRP A 77 -8.23 -3.52 0.54
N THR A 78 -8.27 -3.31 -0.77
CA THR A 78 -7.88 -2.05 -1.40
C THR A 78 -8.73 -0.89 -0.88
N THR A 79 -10.04 -1.07 -0.71
CA THR A 79 -10.91 -0.05 -0.11
C THR A 79 -10.46 0.31 1.31
N ILE A 80 -10.13 -0.69 2.13
CA ILE A 80 -9.58 -0.45 3.49
C ILE A 80 -8.26 0.32 3.40
N ALA A 81 -7.36 -0.08 2.51
CA ALA A 81 -6.07 0.57 2.31
C ALA A 81 -6.21 2.03 1.83
N MET A 82 -7.19 2.33 0.97
CA MET A 82 -7.48 3.70 0.53
C MET A 82 -7.80 4.61 1.72
N TYR A 83 -8.74 4.21 2.59
CA TYR A 83 -9.10 5.00 3.76
C TYR A 83 -8.02 5.05 4.84
N LEU A 84 -7.11 4.08 4.86
CA LEU A 84 -5.98 4.05 5.80
C LEU A 84 -4.84 4.98 5.38
N THR A 85 -4.68 5.23 4.08
CA THR A 85 -3.51 5.93 3.52
C THR A 85 -3.76 7.39 3.12
N VAL A 86 -5.04 7.80 3.03
CA VAL A 86 -5.49 9.18 2.79
C VAL A 86 -5.68 9.90 4.12
#